data_AF-A0A0J8CWW6-F1
#
_entry.id   AF-A0A0J8CWW6-F1
#
_cell.length_a   1.000
_cell.length_b   1.000
_cell.length_c   1.000
_cell.angle_alpha   90.00
_cell.angle_beta   90.00
_cell.angle_gamma   90.00
#
_symmetry.space_group_name_H-M   'P 1'
#
loop_
_entity.id
_entity.type
_entity.pdbx_description
1 polymer ?
#
loop_
_entity_poly.entity_id
_entity_poly.type
_entity_poly.pdbx_seq_one_letter_code
_entity_poly.pdbx_strand_id
1 'polypeptide(L)'
;MGEADAKSKYKQQKKLMLSRNRSTRISFSANLPSDVGDVWANNAICAVLYTKDPFFDLKKSILEMIREVGVCNWGDMEELVYCYIALNSSQVHSLIQDAFLSLFSSSSHNM
;
A
#
# COMPACT_ATOMS: atom_id res chain seq x y z
N MET A 1 -7.23 17.95 -20.21
CA MET A 1 -8.23 17.61 -19.18
C MET A 1 -7.44 17.01 -18.02
N GLY A 2 -7.29 17.73 -16.91
CA GLY A 2 -6.04 17.84 -16.16
C GLY A 2 -5.82 16.81 -15.05
N GLU A 3 -4.58 16.37 -14.90
CA GLU A 3 -4.03 15.53 -13.83
C GLU A 3 -4.38 16.03 -12.41
N ALA A 4 -4.60 17.34 -12.26
CA ALA A 4 -5.04 17.97 -11.03
C ALA A 4 -6.45 17.51 -10.58
N ASP A 5 -7.34 17.20 -11.52
CA ASP A 5 -8.71 16.76 -11.23
C ASP A 5 -8.73 15.32 -10.72
N ALA A 6 -7.81 14.47 -11.19
CA ALA A 6 -7.65 13.09 -10.73
C ALA A 6 -7.07 13.03 -9.30
N LYS A 7 -6.02 13.81 -9.04
CA LYS A 7 -5.40 13.95 -7.71
C LYS A 7 -6.38 14.49 -6.68
N SER A 8 -7.24 15.44 -7.06
CA SER A 8 -8.28 16.02 -6.19
C SER A 8 -9.37 14.99 -5.83
N LYS A 9 -9.89 14.26 -6.82
CA LYS A 9 -10.89 13.20 -6.60
C LYS A 9 -10.37 12.07 -5.72
N TYR A 10 -9.14 11.62 -5.95
CA TYR A 10 -8.48 10.60 -5.12
C TYR A 10 -8.35 11.05 -3.65
N LYS A 11 -7.92 12.30 -3.42
CA LYS A 11 -7.79 12.86 -2.06
C LYS A 11 -9.13 12.96 -1.34
N GLN A 12 -10.20 13.29 -2.07
CA GLN A 12 -11.56 13.40 -1.54
C GLN A 12 -12.18 12.03 -1.26
N GLN A 13 -11.92 11.04 -2.12
CA GLN A 13 -12.36 9.65 -1.93
C GLN A 13 -11.62 8.99 -0.75
N LYS A 14 -10.31 9.24 -0.59
CA LYS A 14 -9.51 8.83 0.57
C LYS A 14 -10.05 9.45 1.87
N LYS A 15 -10.41 10.75 1.86
CA LYS A 15 -11.06 11.42 3.01
C LYS A 15 -12.41 10.80 3.38
N LEU A 16 -13.19 10.37 2.39
CA LEU A 16 -14.45 9.65 2.61
C LEU A 16 -14.24 8.24 3.17
N MET A 17 -13.19 7.52 2.73
CA MET A 17 -12.82 6.22 3.30
C MET A 17 -12.38 6.34 4.77
N LEU A 18 -11.61 7.40 5.10
CA LEU A 18 -11.22 7.73 6.47
C LEU A 18 -12.41 8.09 7.37
N SER A 19 -13.43 8.76 6.82
CA SER A 19 -14.64 9.15 7.56
C SER A 19 -15.53 7.95 7.91
N ARG A 20 -15.50 6.87 7.11
CA ARG A 20 -16.44 5.75 7.23
C ARG A 20 -16.10 4.75 8.34
N ASN A 21 -14.92 4.85 8.98
CA ASN A 21 -14.48 3.89 10.01
C ASN A 21 -14.02 4.58 11.31
N ARG A 22 -14.95 4.78 12.25
CA ARG A 22 -14.69 5.40 13.58
C ARG A 22 -13.75 4.60 14.50
N SER A 23 -13.16 3.48 14.05
CA SER A 23 -12.31 2.59 14.87
C SER A 23 -10.81 2.55 14.49
N THR A 24 -10.38 3.18 13.40
CA THR A 24 -8.97 3.13 12.96
C THR A 24 -8.25 4.44 13.24
N ARG A 25 -7.19 4.41 14.06
CA ARG A 25 -6.27 5.57 14.20
C ARG A 25 -5.27 5.53 13.06
N ILE A 26 -5.21 6.61 12.30
CA ILE A 26 -4.28 6.75 11.17
C ILE A 26 -3.38 7.95 11.45
N SER A 27 -2.07 7.74 11.32
CA SER A 27 -1.03 8.78 11.45
C SER A 27 -0.22 8.86 10.16
N PHE A 28 0.24 10.04 9.77
CA PHE A 28 1.10 10.27 8.61
C PHE A 28 2.55 10.57 9.02
N SER A 29 3.01 9.94 10.10
CA SER A 29 4.36 10.10 10.65
C SER A 29 5.40 9.20 9.97
N ALA A 30 4.98 8.30 9.08
CA ALA A 30 5.87 7.39 8.36
C ALA A 30 6.37 8.06 7.08
N ASN A 31 7.63 7.83 6.74
CA ASN A 31 8.25 8.29 5.51
C ASN A 31 8.92 7.10 4.81
N LEU A 32 8.95 7.12 3.48
CA LEU A 32 9.69 6.12 2.72
C LEU A 32 11.18 6.16 3.06
N PRO A 33 11.89 5.03 2.94
CA PRO A 33 13.35 5.02 2.92
C PRO A 33 13.91 5.97 1.85
N SER A 34 15.02 6.64 2.15
CA SER A 34 15.59 7.69 1.27
C SER A 34 16.21 7.16 -0.02
N ASP A 35 16.40 5.86 -0.11
CA ASP A 35 16.99 5.13 -1.23
C ASP A 35 15.96 4.55 -2.19
N VAL A 36 14.67 4.77 -1.96
CA VAL A 36 13.59 4.36 -2.86
C VAL A 36 13.53 5.30 -4.08
N GLY A 37 13.32 4.74 -5.26
CA GLY A 37 13.25 5.46 -6.53
C GLY A 37 12.16 6.55 -6.58
N ASP A 38 12.44 7.59 -7.36
CA ASP A 38 11.61 8.80 -7.47
C ASP A 38 10.14 8.54 -7.81
N VAL A 39 9.84 7.46 -8.54
CA VAL A 39 8.46 7.10 -8.91
C VAL A 39 7.61 6.83 -7.66
N TRP A 40 8.16 6.15 -6.66
CA TRP A 40 7.46 5.85 -5.41
C TRP A 40 7.39 7.07 -4.50
N ALA A 41 8.49 7.82 -4.40
CA ALA A 41 8.56 9.02 -3.58
C ALA A 41 7.49 10.06 -3.95
N ASN A 42 7.15 10.15 -5.24
CA ASN A 42 6.16 11.11 -5.74
C ASN A 42 4.71 10.57 -5.77
N ASN A 43 4.52 9.25 -5.76
CA ASN A 43 3.20 8.63 -5.96
C ASN A 43 2.66 7.88 -4.73
N ALA A 44 3.50 7.59 -3.73
CA ALA A 44 3.11 6.88 -2.53
C ALA A 44 2.93 7.83 -1.34
N ILE A 45 2.00 7.46 -0.44
CA ILE A 45 1.83 8.14 0.86
C ILE A 45 1.92 7.08 1.94
N CYS A 46 2.92 7.19 2.81
CA CYS A 46 3.06 6.33 3.97
C CYS A 46 2.12 6.79 5.10
N ALA A 47 1.42 5.84 5.69
CA ALA A 47 0.59 6.08 6.86
C ALA A 47 0.72 4.91 7.83
N VAL A 48 0.81 5.22 9.12
CA VAL A 48 0.71 4.24 10.19
C VAL A 48 -0.78 4.00 10.44
N LEU A 49 -1.20 2.75 10.31
CA LEU A 49 -2.57 2.31 10.53
C LEU A 49 -2.64 1.42 11.76
N TYR A 50 -3.45 1.82 12.75
CA TYR A 50 -3.87 0.93 13.83
C TYR A 50 -5.15 0.19 13.41
N THR A 51 -5.05 -1.12 13.26
CA THR A 51 -6.14 -1.98 12.77
C THR A 51 -6.29 -3.26 13.61
N LYS A 52 -7.48 -3.86 13.54
CA LYS A 52 -7.78 -5.18 14.12
C LYS A 52 -7.48 -6.33 13.15
N ASP A 53 -7.32 -6.04 11.86
CA ASP A 53 -7.07 -7.05 10.81
C ASP A 53 -5.90 -6.61 9.91
N PRO A 54 -4.65 -6.69 10.42
CA PRO A 54 -3.47 -6.24 9.69
C PRO A 54 -3.25 -7.01 8.40
N PHE A 55 -3.61 -8.30 8.33
CA PHE A 55 -3.47 -9.10 7.13
C PHE A 55 -4.34 -8.57 5.99
N PHE A 56 -5.63 -8.35 6.25
CA PHE A 56 -6.55 -7.82 5.24
C PHE A 56 -6.13 -6.43 4.75
N ASP A 57 -5.75 -5.55 5.67
CA ASP A 57 -5.36 -4.18 5.33
C ASP A 57 -4.02 -4.15 4.55
N LEU A 58 -3.04 -4.99 4.91
CA LEU A 58 -1.81 -5.16 4.14
C LEU A 58 -2.12 -5.64 2.73
N LYS A 59 -2.86 -6.75 2.59
CA LYS A 59 -3.25 -7.31 1.28
C LYS A 59 -3.93 -6.27 0.41
N LYS A 60 -4.86 -5.52 0.98
CA LYS A 60 -5.58 -4.45 0.27
C LYS A 60 -4.63 -3.34 -0.18
N SER A 61 -3.78 -2.85 0.72
CA SER A 61 -2.84 -1.77 0.39
C SER A 61 -1.83 -2.18 -0.70
N ILE A 62 -1.33 -3.42 -0.66
CA ILE A 62 -0.43 -3.96 -1.69
C ILE A 62 -1.14 -4.00 -3.04
N LEU A 63 -2.39 -4.49 -3.08
CA LEU A 63 -3.17 -4.56 -4.31
C LEU A 63 -3.46 -3.17 -4.90
N GLU A 64 -3.72 -2.17 -4.04
CA GLU A 64 -3.87 -0.76 -4.45
C GLU A 64 -2.57 -0.23 -5.06
N MET A 65 -1.40 -0.51 -4.46
CA MET A 65 -0.11 -0.10 -5.04
C MET A 65 0.13 -0.76 -6.41
N ILE A 66 -0.14 -2.05 -6.54
CA ILE A 66 0.03 -2.77 -7.81
C ILE A 66 -0.85 -2.17 -8.91
N ARG A 67 -2.11 -1.85 -8.61
CA ARG A 67 -3.08 -1.37 -9.61
C ARG A 67 -2.93 0.11 -9.94
N GLU A 68 -2.73 0.95 -8.93
CA GLU A 68 -2.84 2.40 -9.06
C GLU A 68 -1.49 3.08 -9.29
N VAL A 69 -0.40 2.52 -8.74
CA VAL A 69 0.97 3.04 -8.96
C VAL A 69 1.66 2.35 -10.13
N GLY A 70 1.14 1.19 -10.57
CA GLY A 70 1.60 0.51 -11.78
C GLY A 70 2.83 -0.37 -11.57
N VAL A 71 2.93 -1.03 -10.42
CA VAL A 71 3.98 -2.01 -10.09
C VAL A 71 3.85 -3.19 -11.04
N CYS A 72 4.70 -3.23 -12.07
CA CYS A 72 4.48 -4.10 -13.22
C CYS A 72 5.67 -5.01 -13.57
N ASN A 73 6.84 -4.75 -12.99
CA ASN A 73 8.03 -5.57 -13.17
C ASN A 73 8.60 -6.07 -11.83
N TRP A 74 9.59 -6.96 -11.90
CA TRP A 74 10.21 -7.54 -10.71
C TRP A 74 10.91 -6.50 -9.82
N GLY A 75 11.58 -5.50 -10.40
CA GLY A 75 12.24 -4.43 -9.66
C GLY A 75 11.25 -3.58 -8.87
N ASP A 76 10.13 -3.19 -9.48
CA ASP A 76 9.05 -2.47 -8.78
C ASP A 76 8.51 -3.32 -7.61
N MET A 77 8.35 -4.63 -7.83
CA MET A 77 7.83 -5.53 -6.80
C MET A 77 8.82 -5.71 -5.64
N GLU A 78 10.11 -5.85 -5.92
CA GLU A 78 11.17 -5.93 -4.92
C GLU A 78 11.23 -4.65 -4.08
N GLU A 79 11.17 -3.48 -4.74
CA GLU A 79 11.14 -2.18 -4.09
C GLU A 79 9.88 -1.99 -3.23
N LEU A 80 8.72 -2.48 -3.69
CA LEU A 80 7.49 -2.49 -2.90
C LEU A 80 7.65 -3.31 -1.62
N VAL A 81 8.18 -4.53 -1.74
CA VAL A 81 8.44 -5.40 -0.59
C VAL A 81 9.40 -4.73 0.38
N TYR A 82 10.50 -4.15 -0.13
CA TYR A 82 11.46 -3.39 0.65
C TYR A 82 10.80 -2.27 1.45
N CYS A 83 9.94 -1.46 0.81
CA CYS A 83 9.20 -0.39 1.48
C CYS A 83 8.36 -0.93 2.65
N TYR A 84 7.58 -2.00 2.44
CA TYR A 84 6.75 -2.58 3.50
C TYR A 84 7.58 -3.13 4.66
N ILE A 85 8.71 -3.79 4.37
CA ILE A 85 9.61 -4.32 5.40
C ILE A 85 10.26 -3.18 6.20
N ALA A 86 10.72 -2.12 5.54
CA ALA A 86 11.35 -0.97 6.20
C ALA A 86 10.37 -0.15 7.05
N LEU A 87 9.11 -0.03 6.61
CA LEU A 87 8.08 0.75 7.28
C LEU A 87 7.42 0.02 8.47
N ASN A 88 7.57 -1.30 8.57
CA ASN A 88 6.89 -2.11 9.58
C ASN A 88 7.89 -2.82 10.49
N SER A 89 7.49 -3.02 11.76
CA SER A 89 8.28 -3.81 12.70
C SER A 89 8.38 -5.26 12.24
N SER A 90 9.44 -5.96 12.68
CA SER A 90 9.69 -7.36 12.34
C SER A 90 8.57 -8.32 12.73
N GLN A 91 7.74 -7.94 13.71
CA GLN A 91 6.58 -8.71 14.14
C GLN A 91 5.48 -8.80 13.05
N VAL A 92 5.48 -7.88 12.09
CA VAL A 92 4.49 -7.81 11.01
C VAL A 92 5.02 -8.46 9.72
N HIS A 93 6.31 -8.76 9.63
CA HIS A 93 6.95 -9.23 8.40
C HIS A 93 6.37 -10.55 7.86
N SER A 94 5.98 -11.49 8.73
CA SER A 94 5.30 -12.72 8.31
C SER A 94 3.96 -12.44 7.63
N LEU A 95 3.18 -11.50 8.17
CA LEU A 95 1.90 -11.08 7.57
C LEU A 95 2.10 -10.37 6.24
N ILE A 96 3.19 -9.60 6.08
CA ILE A 96 3.55 -8.97 4.81
C ILE A 96 3.82 -10.06 3.77
N GLN A 97 4.65 -11.05 4.11
CA GLN A 97 4.95 -12.18 3.22
C GLN A 97 3.67 -12.93 2.83
N ASP A 98 2.82 -13.28 3.79
CA ASP A 98 1.56 -13.99 3.54
C ASP A 98 0.62 -13.16 2.65
N ALA A 99 0.55 -11.85 2.87
CA ALA A 99 -0.27 -10.96 2.06
C ALA A 99 0.17 -10.96 0.60
N PHE A 100 1.47 -10.81 0.33
CA PHE A 100 2.04 -10.92 -1.03
C PHE A 100 1.74 -12.29 -1.65
N LEU A 101 2.06 -13.39 -0.96
CA LEU A 101 1.83 -14.75 -1.48
C LEU A 101 0.35 -15.00 -1.79
N SER A 102 -0.56 -14.51 -0.93
CA SER A 102 -2.00 -14.71 -1.13
C SER A 102 -2.56 -14.06 -2.41
N LEU A 103 -1.90 -13.01 -2.91
CA LEU A 103 -2.27 -12.34 -4.15
C LEU A 103 -1.92 -13.21 -5.38
N PHE A 104 -0.83 -13.98 -5.31
CA PHE A 104 -0.39 -14.86 -6.39
C PHE A 104 -1.03 -16.25 -6.34
N SER A 105 -1.35 -16.75 -5.14
CA SER A 105 -2.01 -18.06 -4.98
C SER A 105 -3.46 -18.08 -5.48
N SER A 106 -4.11 -16.92 -5.54
CA SER A 106 -5.50 -16.80 -6.03
C SER A 106 -5.60 -16.79 -7.56
N SER A 107 -4.46 -16.73 -8.27
CA SER A 107 -4.39 -16.69 -9.74
C SER A 107 -4.39 -18.08 -10.39
N SER A 108 -4.38 -19.18 -9.63
CA SER A 108 -4.34 -20.56 -10.16
C SER A 108 -5.71 -21.20 -10.41
N HIS A 109 -6.80 -20.43 -10.46
CA HIS A 109 -8.12 -20.91 -10.90
C HIS A 109 -8.62 -20.13 -12.12
N ASN A 110 -7.90 -20.30 -13.23
CA ASN A 110 -8.40 -20.22 -14.61
C ASN A 110 -7.24 -20.58 -15.56
N MET A 111 -6.98 -21.87 -15.70
CA MET A 111 -6.34 -22.47 -16.87
C MET A 111 -7.21 -23.64 -17.33
#